data_AF-A0A2D6GWI4-F1
#
_entry.id   AF-A0A2D6GWI4-F1
#
_cell.length_a   1.000
_cell.length_b   1.000
_cell.length_c   1.000
_cell.angle_alpha   90.00
_cell.angle_beta   90.00
_cell.angle_gamma   90.00
#
_symmetry.space_group_name_H-M   'P 1'
#
loop_
_entity.id
_entity.type
_entity.pdbx_description
1 polymer ?
#
loop_
_entity_poly.entity_id
_entity_poly.type
_entity_poly.pdbx_seq_one_letter_code
_entity_poly.pdbx_strand_id
1 'polypeptide(L)'
;MNKDIIVKKSKINKKGVFAARDFNKGEVVLKWNPKILEKSEVQKLKDSQKHYLYENGKDKYFLMQSPEKFVNHSCEANTQVKNSCDVAVRDIKKGEEITSDYGKGGSISFVCQCGSKNCRGVIK
;
A
#
# COMPACT_ATOMS: atom_id res chain seq x y z
N MET A 1 -5.57 10.32 -14.32
CA MET A 1 -5.78 8.93 -13.85
C MET A 1 -4.63 8.09 -14.35
N ASN A 2 -3.93 7.38 -13.46
CA ASN A 2 -2.88 6.45 -13.86
C ASN A 2 -3.55 5.30 -14.64
N LYS A 3 -3.23 5.16 -15.94
CA LYS A 3 -3.85 4.15 -16.82
C LYS A 3 -3.32 2.74 -16.54
N ASP A 4 -2.27 2.63 -15.74
CA ASP A 4 -1.54 1.38 -15.51
C ASP A 4 -2.08 0.57 -14.33
N ILE A 5 -2.92 1.19 -13.50
CA ILE A 5 -3.56 0.54 -12.35
C ILE A 5 -5.03 0.93 -12.21
N ILE A 6 -5.80 0.10 -11.54
CA ILE A 6 -7.21 0.35 -11.22
C ILE A 6 -7.51 -0.03 -9.76
N VAL A 7 -8.42 0.72 -9.12
CA VAL A 7 -8.94 0.37 -7.80
C VAL A 7 -10.28 -0.34 -7.96
N LYS A 8 -10.39 -1.55 -7.42
CA LYS A 8 -11.64 -2.33 -7.44
C LYS A 8 -11.78 -3.15 -6.15
N LYS A 9 -12.89 -3.89 -6.01
CA LYS A 9 -13.12 -4.80 -4.87
C LYS A 9 -12.00 -5.83 -4.81
N SER A 10 -11.43 -6.02 -3.62
CA SER A 10 -10.41 -7.04 -3.36
C SER A 10 -10.95 -8.13 -2.45
N LYS A 11 -10.30 -9.30 -2.53
CA LYS A 11 -10.55 -10.43 -1.62
C LYS A 11 -9.73 -10.33 -0.34
N ILE A 12 -8.63 -9.58 -0.35
CA ILE A 12 -7.76 -9.34 0.82
C ILE A 12 -8.42 -8.33 1.76
N ASN A 13 -8.91 -7.23 1.19
CA ASN A 13 -9.64 -6.20 1.93
C ASN A 13 -10.66 -5.54 1.00
N LYS A 14 -11.65 -4.83 1.56
CA LYS A 14 -12.79 -4.21 0.85
C LYS A 14 -12.45 -3.65 -0.55
N LYS A 15 -11.31 -2.98 -0.69
CA LYS A 15 -10.76 -2.50 -1.97
C LYS A 15 -9.27 -2.85 -2.09
N GLY A 16 -8.79 -2.96 -3.32
CA GLY A 16 -7.40 -3.20 -3.67
C GLY A 16 -6.98 -2.45 -4.93
N VAL A 17 -5.68 -2.27 -5.12
CA VAL A 17 -5.07 -1.76 -6.36
C VAL A 17 -4.71 -2.95 -7.24
N PHE A 18 -5.04 -2.89 -8.53
CA PHE A 18 -4.78 -3.96 -9.48
C PHE A 18 -4.06 -3.44 -10.71
N ALA A 19 -3.20 -4.27 -11.27
CA ALA A 19 -2.50 -4.01 -12.51
C ALA A 19 -3.50 -3.91 -13.68
N ALA A 20 -3.49 -2.80 -14.41
CA ALA A 20 -4.28 -2.61 -15.63
C ALA A 20 -3.54 -3.04 -16.90
N ARG A 21 -2.23 -3.29 -16.78
CA ARG A 21 -1.32 -3.86 -17.78
C ARG A 21 -0.27 -4.75 -17.11
N ASP A 22 0.57 -5.38 -17.90
CA ASP A 22 1.76 -6.07 -17.39
C ASP A 22 2.82 -5.05 -16.93
N PHE A 23 3.54 -5.37 -15.85
CA PHE A 23 4.72 -4.67 -15.35
C PHE A 23 5.90 -5.63 -15.31
N ASN A 24 7.08 -5.14 -15.65
CA ASN A 24 8.32 -5.90 -15.53
C ASN A 24 8.91 -5.76 -14.12
N LYS A 25 9.68 -6.75 -13.68
CA LYS A 25 10.49 -6.64 -12.46
C LYS A 25 11.33 -5.35 -12.47
N GLY A 26 11.31 -4.62 -11.37
CA GLY A 26 12.05 -3.36 -11.19
C GLY A 26 11.32 -2.11 -11.67
N GLU A 27 10.16 -2.27 -12.32
CA GLU A 27 9.36 -1.15 -12.78
C GLU A 27 8.63 -0.44 -11.64
N VAL A 28 8.47 0.88 -11.74
CA VAL A 28 7.64 1.66 -10.82
C VAL A 28 6.17 1.42 -11.16
N VAL A 29 5.45 0.77 -10.25
CA VAL A 29 4.02 0.46 -10.41
C VAL A 29 3.16 1.65 -9.97
N LEU A 30 3.50 2.24 -8.83
CA LEU A 30 2.77 3.35 -8.25
C LEU A 30 3.72 4.31 -7.54
N LYS A 31 3.70 5.57 -7.96
CA LYS A 31 4.34 6.68 -7.24
C LYS A 31 3.35 7.24 -6.22
N TRP A 32 3.77 7.35 -4.97
CA TRP A 32 2.92 7.90 -3.92
C TRP A 32 2.79 9.41 -4.04
N ASN A 33 1.60 9.92 -3.74
CA ASN A 33 1.34 11.35 -3.66
C ASN A 33 0.52 11.66 -2.40
N PRO A 34 1.09 11.41 -1.20
CA PRO A 34 0.37 11.59 0.03
C PRO A 34 0.11 13.06 0.29
N LYS A 35 -0.95 13.35 1.05
CA LYS A 35 -1.09 14.68 1.65
C LYS A 35 -0.12 14.79 2.82
N ILE A 36 0.80 15.76 2.74
CA ILE A 36 1.71 16.08 3.84
C ILE A 36 0.93 16.92 4.86
N LEU A 37 1.00 16.51 6.12
CA LEU A 37 0.30 17.14 7.23
C LEU A 37 1.28 17.46 8.37
N GLU A 38 0.99 18.54 9.08
CA GLU A 38 1.58 18.85 10.37
C GLU A 38 0.79 18.22 11.52
N LYS A 39 1.39 18.18 12.72
CA LYS A 39 0.77 17.61 13.93
C LYS A 39 -0.60 18.22 14.25
N SER A 40 -0.75 19.53 14.07
CA SER A 40 -2.00 20.25 14.33
C SER A 40 -3.13 19.86 13.36
N GLU A 41 -2.79 19.48 12.13
CA GLU A 41 -3.73 19.01 11.12
C GLU A 41 -4.13 17.55 11.37
N VAL A 42 -3.19 16.72 11.84
CA VAL A 42 -3.45 15.33 12.22
C VAL A 42 -4.50 15.22 13.33
N GLN A 43 -4.46 16.13 14.31
CA GLN A 43 -5.43 16.17 15.41
C GLN A 43 -6.87 16.41 14.92
N LYS A 44 -7.04 17.04 13.75
CA LYS A 44 -8.34 17.33 13.15
C LYS A 44 -8.87 16.19 12.28
N LEU A 45 -8.08 15.14 12.04
CA LEU A 45 -8.49 13.99 11.23
C LEU A 45 -9.50 13.13 11.98
N LYS A 46 -10.49 12.61 11.23
CA LYS A 46 -11.35 11.52 11.72
C LYS A 46 -10.53 10.25 11.91
N ASP A 47 -10.92 9.38 12.83
CA ASP A 47 -10.18 8.13 13.08
C ASP A 47 -10.10 7.23 11.84
N SER A 48 -11.13 7.26 10.98
CA SER A 48 -11.12 6.57 9.69
C SER A 48 -10.04 7.07 8.72
N GLN A 49 -9.58 8.32 8.88
CA GLN A 49 -8.48 8.89 8.09
C GLN A 49 -7.13 8.57 8.72
N LYS A 50 -7.03 8.59 10.06
CA LYS A 50 -5.80 8.26 10.78
C LYS A 50 -5.29 6.86 10.47
N HIS A 51 -6.18 5.93 10.10
CA HIS A 51 -5.80 4.60 9.61
C HIS A 51 -4.85 4.61 8.40
N TYR A 52 -4.84 5.68 7.60
CA TYR A 52 -3.99 5.83 6.41
C TYR A 52 -2.82 6.81 6.62
N LEU A 53 -2.53 7.13 7.88
CA LEU A 53 -1.48 8.07 8.26
C LEU A 53 -0.16 7.32 8.51
N TYR A 54 0.92 7.83 7.95
CA TYR A 54 2.28 7.36 8.20
C TYR A 54 3.12 8.51 8.74
N GLU A 55 3.89 8.28 9.79
CA GLU A 55 4.85 9.27 10.30
C GLU A 55 6.12 9.21 9.45
N ASN A 56 6.57 10.36 8.96
CA ASN A 56 7.74 10.48 8.09
C ASN A 56 8.72 11.52 8.63
N GLY A 57 9.49 11.10 9.64
CA GLY A 57 10.43 11.96 10.36
C GLY A 57 9.75 12.84 11.40
N LYS A 58 10.50 13.81 11.94
CA LYS A 58 10.02 14.65 13.05
C LYS A 58 8.96 15.65 12.55
N ASP A 59 7.75 15.53 13.07
CA ASP A 59 6.60 16.43 12.85
C ASP A 59 6.02 16.49 11.42
N LYS A 60 6.33 15.50 10.56
CA LYS A 60 5.70 15.36 9.24
C LYS A 60 4.95 14.04 9.13
N TYR A 61 3.71 14.13 8.68
CA TYR A 61 2.84 12.98 8.52
C TYR A 61 2.35 12.88 7.08
N PHE A 62 2.37 11.68 6.52
CA PHE A 62 1.86 11.37 5.21
C PHE A 62 0.49 10.72 5.34
N LEU A 63 -0.55 11.43 4.89
CA LEU A 63 -1.88 10.86 4.75
C LEU A 63 -2.02 10.28 3.34
N MET A 64 -1.96 8.96 3.22
CA MET A 64 -2.09 8.25 1.94
C MET A 64 -3.43 8.56 1.27
N GLN A 65 -3.38 8.89 -0.02
CA GLN A 65 -4.57 9.17 -0.83
C GLN A 65 -4.91 7.96 -1.71
N SER A 66 -5.98 8.08 -2.49
CA SER A 66 -6.25 7.10 -3.54
C SER A 66 -5.29 7.35 -4.70
N PRO A 67 -4.66 6.32 -5.28
CA PRO A 67 -4.92 4.88 -5.07
C PRO A 67 -4.04 4.20 -4.00
N GLU A 68 -2.96 4.82 -3.54
CA GLU A 68 -1.93 4.20 -2.68
C GLU A 68 -2.47 3.66 -1.34
N LYS A 69 -3.48 4.32 -0.76
CA LYS A 69 -4.13 3.85 0.47
C LYS A 69 -4.85 2.51 0.35
N PHE A 70 -5.05 2.02 -0.88
CA PHE A 70 -5.70 0.74 -1.16
C PHE A 70 -4.70 -0.35 -1.58
N VAL A 71 -3.39 -0.09 -1.57
CA VAL A 71 -2.38 -1.14 -1.78
C VAL A 71 -2.37 -2.02 -0.54
N ASN A 72 -2.86 -3.26 -0.65
CA ASN A 72 -3.03 -4.15 0.48
C ASN A 72 -1.73 -4.87 0.89
N HIS A 73 -1.75 -5.46 2.08
CA HIS A 73 -0.68 -6.32 2.53
C HIS A 73 -0.68 -7.69 1.85
N SER A 74 0.51 -8.20 1.48
CA SER A 74 0.75 -9.63 1.27
C SER A 74 2.07 -10.07 1.91
N CYS A 75 2.10 -11.27 2.50
CA CYS A 75 3.34 -11.89 2.99
C CYS A 75 4.27 -12.29 1.82
N GLU A 76 3.69 -12.52 0.63
CA GLU A 76 4.41 -12.69 -0.63
C GLU A 76 4.07 -11.51 -1.55
N ALA A 77 4.44 -10.31 -1.10
CA ALA A 77 4.22 -9.07 -1.81
C ALA A 77 4.90 -9.07 -3.19
N ASN A 78 4.25 -8.44 -4.17
CA ASN A 78 4.78 -8.27 -5.52
C ASN A 78 5.40 -6.89 -5.75
N THR A 79 5.29 -5.96 -4.79
CA THR A 79 6.05 -4.72 -4.75
C THR A 79 6.85 -4.55 -3.47
N GLN A 80 7.84 -3.66 -3.53
CA GLN A 80 8.55 -3.13 -2.37
C GLN A 80 8.59 -1.61 -2.45
N VAL A 81 8.62 -0.95 -1.29
CA VAL A 81 8.69 0.50 -1.22
C VAL A 81 10.13 0.97 -1.45
N LYS A 82 10.34 1.82 -2.44
CA LYS A 82 11.61 2.51 -2.72
C LYS A 82 11.34 3.96 -3.11
N ASN A 83 11.97 4.92 -2.43
CA ASN A 83 11.85 6.35 -2.74
C ASN A 83 10.39 6.82 -2.91
N SER A 84 9.50 6.41 -1.99
CA SER A 84 8.05 6.71 -2.03
C SER A 84 7.34 6.17 -3.28
N CYS A 85 7.80 5.03 -3.79
CA CYS A 85 7.18 4.30 -4.88
C CYS A 85 7.04 2.81 -4.53
N ASP A 86 5.95 2.20 -4.97
CA ASP A 86 5.84 0.75 -5.10
C ASP A 86 6.58 0.31 -6.37
N VAL A 87 7.65 -0.46 -6.18
CA VAL A 87 8.49 -1.00 -7.27
C VAL A 87 8.30 -2.51 -7.34
N ALA A 88 8.04 -3.03 -8.53
CA ALA A 88 7.82 -4.46 -8.77
C ALA A 88 9.06 -5.29 -8.38
N VAL A 89 8.88 -6.36 -7.60
CA VAL A 89 9.99 -7.28 -7.23
C VAL A 89 10.06 -8.51 -8.14
N ARG A 90 9.04 -8.72 -8.95
CA ARG A 90 8.90 -9.72 -10.02
C ARG A 90 8.02 -9.13 -11.12
N ASP A 91 7.87 -9.84 -12.23
CA ASP A 91 6.87 -9.46 -13.23
C ASP A 91 5.46 -9.56 -12.62
N ILE A 92 4.60 -8.61 -12.96
CA ILE A 92 3.21 -8.53 -12.50
C ILE A 92 2.32 -8.51 -13.73
N LYS A 93 1.43 -9.47 -13.86
CA LYS A 93 0.50 -9.57 -14.97
C LYS A 93 -0.71 -8.67 -14.78
N LYS A 94 -1.26 -8.20 -15.90
CA LYS A 94 -2.55 -7.51 -15.93
C LYS A 94 -3.59 -8.30 -15.14
N GLY A 95 -4.27 -7.62 -14.23
CA GLY A 95 -5.31 -8.19 -13.38
C GLY A 95 -4.82 -8.72 -12.03
N GLU A 96 -3.51 -8.86 -11.81
CA GLU A 96 -2.96 -9.15 -10.48
C GLU A 96 -3.18 -7.98 -9.52
N GLU A 97 -3.38 -8.28 -8.23
CA GLU A 97 -3.47 -7.28 -7.17
C GLU A 97 -2.05 -6.80 -6.79
N ILE A 98 -1.86 -5.49 -6.70
CA ILE A 98 -0.61 -4.87 -6.25
C ILE A 98 -0.61 -4.89 -4.72
N THR A 99 0.44 -5.48 -4.15
CA THR A 99 0.55 -5.72 -2.71
C THR A 99 1.95 -5.43 -2.20
N SER A 100 2.03 -4.95 -0.95
CA SER A 100 3.27 -4.57 -0.28
C SER A 100 3.44 -5.33 1.04
N ASP A 101 4.68 -5.49 1.50
CA ASP A 101 4.98 -6.14 2.79
C ASP A 101 5.05 -5.10 3.91
N TYR A 102 3.99 -5.04 4.71
CA TYR A 102 3.81 -4.13 5.84
C TYR A 102 4.69 -4.47 7.04
N GLY A 103 5.12 -5.74 7.17
CA GLY A 103 5.96 -6.21 8.28
C GLY A 103 7.38 -5.66 8.23
N LYS A 104 7.80 -5.09 7.09
CA LYS A 104 9.08 -4.38 6.97
C LYS A 104 8.98 -2.90 7.35
N GLY A 105 7.76 -2.38 7.51
CA GLY A 105 7.48 -0.96 7.71
C GLY A 105 7.01 -0.57 9.11
N GLY A 106 7.02 -1.49 10.08
CA GLY A 106 6.58 -1.21 11.45
C GLY A 106 5.07 -0.91 11.56
N SER A 107 4.26 -1.74 10.91
CA SER A 107 2.80 -1.56 10.92
C SER A 107 2.18 -2.01 12.24
N ILE A 108 1.05 -1.39 12.62
CA ILE A 108 0.24 -1.84 13.76
C ILE A 108 -0.13 -3.31 13.56
N SER A 109 -0.09 -4.12 14.62
CA SER A 109 -0.35 -5.55 14.47
C SER A 109 -1.78 -5.85 13.99
N PHE A 110 -1.93 -6.76 13.03
CA PHE A 110 -3.24 -7.20 12.52
C PHE A 110 -3.22 -8.66 12.05
N VAL A 111 -4.40 -9.30 12.04
CA VAL A 111 -4.61 -10.63 11.48
C VAL A 111 -4.55 -10.56 9.95
N CYS A 112 -3.61 -11.27 9.35
CA CYS A 112 -3.34 -11.26 7.92
C CYS A 112 -4.34 -12.13 7.15
N GLN A 113 -4.93 -11.57 6.09
CA GLN A 113 -5.87 -12.25 5.19
C GLN A 113 -5.37 -12.29 3.75
N CYS A 114 -4.06 -12.22 3.52
CA CYS A 114 -3.49 -12.10 2.17
C CYS A 114 -3.67 -13.34 1.28
N GLY A 115 -3.97 -14.51 1.86
CA GLY A 115 -4.19 -15.75 1.10
C GLY A 115 -2.93 -16.41 0.53
N SER A 116 -1.73 -15.87 0.83
CA SER A 116 -0.46 -16.52 0.47
C SER A 116 -0.30 -17.87 1.18
N LYS A 117 0.35 -18.83 0.51
CA LYS A 117 0.71 -20.13 1.11
C LYS A 117 1.67 -19.98 2.29
N ASN A 118 2.50 -18.93 2.26
CA ASN A 118 3.49 -18.60 3.28
C ASN A 118 3.00 -17.44 4.17
N CYS A 119 1.68 -17.35 4.40
CA CYS A 119 1.11 -16.31 5.24
C CYS A 119 1.60 -16.41 6.69
N ARG A 120 2.10 -15.30 7.25
CA ARG A 120 2.56 -15.21 8.65
C ARG A 120 1.42 -15.26 9.68
N GLY A 121 0.16 -15.23 9.24
CA GLY A 121 -1.03 -15.22 10.09
C GLY A 121 -1.28 -13.88 10.80
N VAL A 122 -0.25 -13.30 11.42
CA VAL A 122 -0.29 -12.00 12.08
C VAL A 122 0.90 -11.16 11.61
N ILE A 123 0.63 -9.91 11.23
CA ILE A 123 1.67 -8.92 10.95
C ILE A 123 1.94 -8.14 12.22
N LYS A 124 3.20 -7.82 12.47
CA LYS A 124 3.72 -7.07 13.61
C LYS A 124 4.79 -6.11 13.11
#